data_AF-A0A943S8V0-F1
#
_entry.id   AF-A0A943S8V0-F1
#
_cell.length_a   1.000
_cell.length_b   1.000
_cell.length_c   1.000
_cell.angle_alpha   90.00
_cell.angle_beta   90.00
_cell.angle_gamma   90.00
#
_symmetry.space_group_name_H-M   'P 1'
#
loop_
_entity.id
_entity.type
_entity.pdbx_description
1 polymer ?
#
loop_
_entity_poly.entity_id
_entity_poly.type
_entity_poly.pdbx_seq_one_letter_code
_entity_poly.pdbx_strand_id
1 'polypeptide(L)'
;MDIRNCKNCGKMFNYIGNPICPSCEKVLEDKFQEVKQYVRKHPEASITVVAEENDVSVNQIKRWVRQERLEFSDSSLVGLACENCGTMIKTGRFCEECKQKLINNVSSVLKPKAVKPAAPERKDANARMRFLDGK
;
A
#
# COMPACT_ATOMS: atom_id res chain seq x y z
N MET A 1 -4.41 -15.20 -21.17
CA MET A 1 -4.36 -13.96 -21.97
C MET A 1 -5.74 -13.36 -21.79
N ASP A 2 -5.85 -12.39 -20.88
CA ASP A 2 -7.15 -12.01 -20.32
C ASP A 2 -7.61 -10.73 -21.00
N ILE A 3 -8.48 -10.87 -21.99
CA ILE A 3 -9.00 -9.72 -22.73
C ILE A 3 -10.19 -9.16 -21.95
N ARG A 4 -10.13 -7.87 -21.59
CA ARG A 4 -11.21 -7.15 -20.89
C ARG A 4 -11.54 -5.84 -21.60
N ASN A 5 -12.70 -5.29 -21.28
CA ASN A 5 -13.13 -3.99 -21.77
C ASN A 5 -12.59 -2.89 -20.86
N CYS A 6 -12.01 -1.84 -21.44
CA CYS A 6 -11.50 -0.70 -20.72
C CYS A 6 -12.64 0.09 -20.05
N LYS A 7 -12.53 0.37 -18.75
CA LYS A 7 -13.54 1.17 -18.02
C LYS A 7 -13.66 2.62 -18.52
N ASN A 8 -12.59 3.17 -19.11
CA ASN A 8 -12.58 4.56 -19.59
C ASN A 8 -13.13 4.73 -21.02
N CYS A 9 -12.67 3.92 -22.00
CA CYS A 9 -13.06 4.07 -23.40
C CYS A 9 -13.84 2.88 -24.00
N GLY A 10 -14.09 1.81 -23.24
CA GLY A 10 -14.84 0.63 -23.71
C GLY A 10 -14.08 -0.31 -24.65
N LYS A 11 -12.88 0.05 -25.13
CA LYS A 11 -12.08 -0.79 -26.04
C LYS A 11 -11.61 -2.08 -25.36
N MET A 12 -11.57 -3.18 -26.11
CA MET A 12 -10.98 -4.43 -25.66
C MET A 12 -9.45 -4.30 -25.58
N PHE A 13 -8.85 -4.79 -24.51
CA PHE A 13 -7.40 -4.77 -24.30
C PHE A 13 -6.95 -5.98 -23.46
N ASN A 14 -5.68 -6.33 -23.56
CA ASN A 14 -5.09 -7.36 -22.71
C ASN A 14 -4.89 -6.80 -21.28
N TYR A 15 -5.50 -7.44 -20.29
CA TYR A 15 -5.48 -7.02 -18.91
C TYR A 15 -4.16 -7.39 -18.24
N ILE A 16 -3.41 -6.37 -17.80
CA ILE A 16 -2.09 -6.49 -17.14
C ILE A 16 -2.18 -5.94 -15.70
N GLY A 17 -3.35 -6.05 -15.06
CA GLY A 17 -3.59 -5.60 -13.68
C GLY A 17 -4.27 -4.24 -13.53
N ASN A 18 -4.29 -3.41 -14.57
CA ASN A 18 -5.05 -2.15 -14.61
C ASN A 18 -6.38 -2.33 -15.37
N PRO A 19 -7.51 -1.79 -14.87
CA PRO A 19 -8.82 -1.92 -15.53
C PRO A 19 -9.01 -0.97 -16.72
N ILE A 20 -7.93 -0.37 -17.20
CA ILE A 20 -7.90 0.68 -18.22
C ILE A 20 -6.88 0.26 -19.28
N CYS A 21 -7.17 0.53 -20.56
CA CYS A 21 -6.25 0.17 -21.65
C CYS A 21 -4.99 1.05 -21.65
N PRO A 22 -3.88 0.60 -22.28
CA PRO A 22 -2.63 1.34 -22.34
C PRO A 22 -2.75 2.74 -22.94
N SER A 23 -3.66 2.94 -23.90
CA SER A 23 -3.91 4.26 -24.50
C SER A 23 -4.51 5.25 -23.49
N CYS A 24 -5.51 4.79 -22.71
CA CYS A 24 -6.12 5.64 -21.68
C CYS A 24 -5.21 5.86 -20.47
N GLU A 25 -4.34 4.89 -20.16
CA GLU A 25 -3.30 5.07 -19.15
C GLU A 25 -2.31 6.17 -19.53
N LYS A 26 -1.89 6.22 -20.81
CA LYS A 26 -1.05 7.32 -21.32
C LYS A 26 -1.71 8.68 -21.18
N VAL A 27 -2.99 8.81 -21.58
CA VAL A 27 -3.73 10.08 -21.43
C VAL A 27 -3.85 10.51 -19.97
N LEU A 28 -4.06 9.56 -19.05
CA LEU A 28 -4.07 9.85 -17.61
C LEU A 28 -2.70 10.30 -17.10
N GLU A 29 -1.62 9.74 -17.65
CA GLU A 29 -0.26 10.13 -17.31
C GLU A 29 0.07 11.53 -17.86
N ASP A 30 -0.35 11.86 -19.07
CA ASP A 30 -0.16 13.18 -19.67
C ASP A 30 -0.85 14.26 -18.81
N LYS A 31 -2.13 14.04 -18.44
CA LYS A 31 -2.86 14.91 -17.51
C LYS A 31 -2.17 15.02 -16.15
N PHE A 32 -1.57 13.94 -15.66
CA PHE A 32 -0.83 13.97 -14.40
C PHE A 32 0.42 14.88 -14.49
N GLN A 33 1.12 14.89 -15.63
CA GLN A 33 2.24 15.79 -15.84
C GLN A 33 1.79 17.27 -15.88
N GLU A 34 0.67 17.56 -16.53
CA GLU A 34 0.07 18.91 -16.55
C GLU A 34 -0.26 19.40 -15.13
N VAL A 35 -0.99 18.57 -14.36
CA VAL A 35 -1.33 18.85 -12.96
C VAL A 35 -0.09 19.07 -12.11
N LYS A 36 0.95 18.25 -12.28
CA LYS A 36 2.22 18.39 -11.56
C LYS A 36 2.91 19.71 -11.86
N GLN A 37 2.89 20.16 -13.12
CA GLN A 37 3.43 21.47 -13.49
C GLN A 37 2.60 22.61 -12.90
N TYR A 38 1.26 22.46 -12.90
CA TYR A 38 0.35 23.44 -12.32
C TYR A 38 0.59 23.62 -10.82
N VAL A 39 0.62 22.52 -10.05
CA VAL A 39 0.85 22.55 -8.60
C VAL A 39 2.21 23.18 -8.25
N ARG A 40 3.24 22.95 -9.08
CA ARG A 40 4.56 23.59 -8.90
C ARG A 40 4.54 25.10 -9.12
N LYS A 41 3.72 25.59 -10.06
CA LYS A 41 3.56 27.02 -10.35
C LYS A 41 2.65 27.71 -9.33
N HIS A 42 1.67 26.98 -8.81
CA HIS A 42 0.65 27.48 -7.87
C HIS A 42 0.65 26.67 -6.57
N PRO A 43 1.61 26.92 -5.66
CA PRO A 43 1.72 26.18 -4.40
C PRO A 43 0.49 26.36 -3.48
N GLU A 44 -0.20 27.49 -3.57
CA GLU A 44 -1.36 27.80 -2.73
C GLU A 44 -2.70 27.29 -3.30
N ALA A 45 -2.68 26.66 -4.48
CA ALA A 45 -3.91 26.17 -5.11
C ALA A 45 -4.51 24.98 -4.33
N SER A 46 -5.83 25.04 -4.11
CA SER A 46 -6.57 23.95 -3.47
C SER A 46 -6.88 22.82 -4.47
N ILE A 47 -7.17 21.60 -3.98
CA ILE A 47 -7.50 20.45 -4.85
C ILE A 47 -8.64 20.79 -5.82
N THR A 48 -9.64 21.53 -5.40
CA THR A 48 -10.79 21.90 -6.25
C THR A 48 -10.36 22.80 -7.40
N VAL A 49 -9.53 23.80 -7.14
CA VAL A 49 -8.99 24.69 -8.20
C VAL A 49 -8.13 23.89 -9.18
N VAL A 50 -7.23 23.05 -8.67
CA VAL A 50 -6.38 22.21 -9.53
C VAL A 50 -7.21 21.22 -10.36
N ALA A 51 -8.30 20.70 -9.80
CA ALA A 51 -9.24 19.83 -10.50
C ALA A 51 -9.96 20.54 -11.65
N GLU A 52 -10.44 21.75 -11.41
CA GLU A 52 -11.15 22.56 -12.39
C GLU A 52 -10.22 23.02 -13.52
N GLU A 53 -9.03 23.52 -13.18
CA GLU A 53 -8.07 24.09 -14.15
C GLU A 53 -7.44 23.02 -15.06
N ASN A 54 -7.24 21.79 -14.56
CA ASN A 54 -6.64 20.71 -15.34
C ASN A 54 -7.69 19.70 -15.86
N ASP A 55 -8.99 20.00 -15.75
CA ASP A 55 -10.09 19.13 -16.20
C ASP A 55 -9.91 17.67 -15.73
N VAL A 56 -9.69 17.50 -14.42
CA VAL A 56 -9.53 16.20 -13.76
C VAL A 56 -10.42 16.11 -12.53
N SER A 57 -10.95 14.92 -12.26
CA SER A 57 -11.79 14.75 -11.07
C SER A 57 -10.99 14.91 -9.76
N VAL A 58 -11.62 15.52 -8.75
CA VAL A 58 -11.08 15.62 -7.38
C VAL A 58 -10.68 14.25 -6.83
N ASN A 59 -11.43 13.19 -7.15
CA ASN A 59 -11.12 11.82 -6.75
C ASN A 59 -9.82 11.30 -7.38
N GLN A 60 -9.55 11.68 -8.62
CA GLN A 60 -8.30 11.32 -9.30
C GLN A 60 -7.10 12.02 -8.65
N ILE A 61 -7.23 13.31 -8.32
CA ILE A 61 -6.18 14.04 -7.58
C ILE A 61 -5.95 13.41 -6.21
N LYS A 62 -7.01 13.16 -5.43
CA LYS A 62 -6.92 12.48 -4.14
C LYS A 62 -6.23 11.11 -4.26
N ARG A 63 -6.47 10.37 -5.35
CA ARG A 63 -5.79 9.10 -5.62
C ARG A 63 -4.30 9.29 -5.85
N TRP A 64 -3.88 10.29 -6.63
CA TRP A 64 -2.46 10.58 -6.87
C TRP A 64 -1.72 11.00 -5.59
N VAL A 65 -2.38 11.77 -4.71
CA VAL A 65 -1.81 12.14 -3.41
C VAL A 65 -1.70 10.93 -2.49
N ARG A 66 -2.71 10.05 -2.45
CA ARG A 66 -2.64 8.78 -1.68
C ARG A 66 -1.56 7.83 -2.19
N GLN A 67 -1.28 7.85 -3.49
CA GLN A 67 -0.21 7.08 -4.11
C GLN A 67 1.17 7.71 -3.92
N GLU A 68 1.29 8.83 -3.18
CA GLU A 68 2.54 9.58 -2.98
C GLU A 68 3.19 10.03 -4.31
N ARG A 69 2.41 10.09 -5.39
CA ARG A 69 2.88 10.56 -6.71
C ARG A 69 2.81 12.07 -6.84
N LEU A 70 1.84 12.69 -6.16
CA LEU A 70 1.61 14.14 -6.14
C LEU A 70 1.74 14.65 -4.71
N GLU A 71 2.52 15.71 -4.53
CA GLU A 71 2.65 16.44 -3.27
C GLU A 71 2.14 17.88 -3.47
N PHE A 72 1.43 18.38 -2.47
CA PHE A 72 1.08 19.79 -2.37
C PHE A 72 1.99 20.44 -1.33
N SER A 73 2.29 21.73 -1.49
CA SER A 73 3.08 22.44 -0.49
C SER A 73 2.33 22.61 0.83
N ASP A 74 3.09 22.76 1.90
CA ASP A 74 2.61 22.88 3.29
C ASP A 74 1.63 24.03 3.54
N SER A 75 1.57 25.01 2.64
CA SER A 75 0.66 26.16 2.68
C SER A 75 -0.75 25.85 2.19
N SER A 76 -0.96 24.75 1.47
CA SER A 76 -2.27 24.40 0.92
C SER A 76 -3.16 23.76 1.99
N LEU A 77 -4.44 24.16 2.06
CA LEU A 77 -5.47 23.59 2.95
C LEU A 77 -5.90 22.15 2.57
N VAL A 78 -4.98 21.39 1.99
CA VAL A 78 -5.25 20.07 1.42
C VAL A 78 -4.97 19.00 2.47
N GLY A 79 -6.02 18.60 3.19
CA GLY A 79 -5.98 17.44 4.09
C GLY A 79 -6.77 16.27 3.52
N LEU A 80 -6.12 15.11 3.39
CA LEU A 80 -6.77 13.82 3.22
C LEU A 80 -7.09 13.25 4.60
N ALA A 81 -8.17 12.48 4.74
CA ALA A 81 -8.41 11.74 5.99
C ALA A 81 -7.60 10.44 6.00
N CYS A 82 -6.93 10.15 7.12
CA CYS A 82 -6.28 8.87 7.38
C CYS A 82 -7.32 7.75 7.37
N GLU A 83 -7.08 6.67 6.64
CA GLU A 83 -8.05 5.57 6.53
C GLU A 83 -8.22 4.77 7.84
N ASN A 84 -7.27 4.84 8.76
CA ASN A 84 -7.33 4.10 10.03
C ASN A 84 -7.94 4.91 11.19
N CYS A 85 -7.64 6.21 11.29
CA CYS A 85 -8.07 7.04 12.42
C CYS A 85 -8.81 8.33 12.03
N GLY A 86 -8.94 8.63 10.74
CA GLY A 86 -9.62 9.82 10.25
C GLY A 86 -8.87 11.14 10.44
N THR A 87 -7.65 11.13 11.00
CA THR A 87 -6.85 12.35 11.15
C THR A 87 -6.50 12.96 9.80
N MET A 88 -6.47 14.29 9.72
CA MET A 88 -6.11 14.99 8.49
C MET A 88 -4.61 14.83 8.23
N ILE A 89 -4.28 14.14 7.16
CA ILE A 89 -2.93 13.89 6.65
C ILE A 89 -2.69 14.71 5.39
N LYS A 90 -1.48 15.23 5.23
CA LYS A 90 -1.07 16.02 4.06
C LYS A 90 -0.74 15.12 2.86
N THR A 91 -0.10 13.98 3.13
CA THR A 91 0.35 13.01 2.13
C THR A 91 0.15 11.58 2.62
N GLY A 92 0.07 10.64 1.68
CA GLY A 92 -0.02 9.20 1.97
C GLY A 92 -1.44 8.72 2.30
N ARG A 93 -1.52 7.44 2.71
CA ARG A 93 -2.79 6.74 3.05
C ARG A 93 -3.08 6.70 4.55
N PHE A 94 -2.03 6.72 5.37
CA PHE A 94 -2.11 6.62 6.81
C PHE A 94 -1.26 7.72 7.44
N CYS A 95 -1.68 8.25 8.59
CA CYS A 95 -0.83 9.14 9.38
C CYS A 95 0.40 8.39 9.90
N GLU A 96 1.43 9.13 10.29
CA GLU A 96 2.70 8.56 10.79
C GLU A 96 2.47 7.60 11.96
N GLU A 97 1.58 7.94 12.89
CA GLU A 97 1.22 7.07 14.02
C GLU A 97 0.61 5.74 13.56
N CYS A 98 -0.29 5.78 12.57
CA CYS A 98 -0.93 4.58 12.04
C CYS A 98 0.06 3.74 11.22
N LYS A 99 0.98 4.39 10.49
CA LYS A 99 2.06 3.72 9.76
C LYS A 99 2.98 2.98 10.73
N GLN A 100 3.38 3.60 11.84
CA GLN A 100 4.19 2.94 12.87
C GLN A 100 3.48 1.78 13.54
N LYS A 101 2.20 1.95 13.90
CA LYS A 101 1.38 0.85 14.45
C LYS A 101 1.31 -0.32 13.47
N LEU A 102 1.14 -0.08 12.18
CA LEU A 102 1.16 -1.15 11.17
C LEU A 102 2.49 -1.89 11.14
N ILE A 103 3.62 -1.17 11.10
CA ILE A 103 4.97 -1.75 11.05
C ILE A 103 5.25 -2.60 12.31
N ASN A 104 4.85 -2.12 13.48
CA ASN A 104 5.03 -2.83 14.75
C ASN A 104 4.21 -4.13 14.81
N ASN A 105 2.98 -4.12 14.27
CA ASN A 105 2.15 -5.33 14.20
C ASN A 105 2.72 -6.35 13.23
N VAL A 106 3.15 -5.93 12.03
CA VAL A 106 3.71 -6.83 11.01
C VAL A 106 5.04 -7.44 11.47
N SER A 107 5.94 -6.62 12.05
CA SER A 107 7.23 -7.12 12.58
C SER A 107 7.06 -8.11 13.73
N SER A 108 5.99 -8.00 14.52
CA SER A 108 5.68 -8.95 15.58
C SER A 108 5.20 -10.31 15.05
N VAL A 109 4.54 -10.32 13.88
CA VAL A 109 4.07 -11.55 13.21
C VAL A 109 5.20 -12.25 12.43
N LEU A 110 6.12 -11.47 11.84
CA LEU A 110 7.23 -12.01 11.04
C LEU A 110 8.40 -12.55 11.88
N LYS A 111 8.46 -12.27 13.19
CA LYS A 111 9.43 -12.94 14.06
C LYS A 111 8.98 -14.40 14.22
N PRO A 112 9.67 -15.39 13.63
CA PRO A 112 9.38 -16.78 13.95
C PRO A 112 9.54 -16.91 15.46
N LYS A 113 8.50 -17.42 16.14
CA LYS A 113 8.63 -17.82 17.54
C LYS A 113 9.83 -18.76 17.59
N ALA A 114 10.91 -18.32 18.22
CA ALA A 114 12.07 -19.18 18.47
C ALA A 114 11.52 -20.42 19.18
N VAL A 115 11.57 -21.56 18.49
CA VAL A 115 11.27 -22.85 19.10
C VAL A 115 12.30 -23.00 20.20
N LYS A 116 11.87 -22.87 21.46
CA LYS A 116 12.73 -23.16 22.60
C LYS A 116 13.23 -24.59 22.40
N PRO A 117 14.55 -24.85 22.32
CA PRO A 117 15.02 -26.22 22.23
C PRO A 117 14.50 -26.95 23.47
N ALA A 118 13.78 -28.05 23.25
CA ALA A 118 13.33 -28.92 24.33
C ALA A 118 14.55 -29.32 25.15
N ALA A 119 14.46 -29.16 26.47
CA ALA A 119 15.51 -29.57 27.39
C ALA A 119 15.86 -31.05 27.15
N PRO A 120 17.15 -31.45 27.18
CA PRO A 120 17.53 -32.83 26.94
C PRO A 120 16.93 -33.74 28.02
N GLU A 121 16.17 -34.75 27.59
CA GLU A 121 15.67 -35.82 28.45
C GLU A 121 16.84 -36.51 29.16
N ARG A 122 16.77 -36.57 30.49
CA ARG A 122 17.74 -37.30 31.32
C ARG A 122 17.53 -38.80 31.07
N LYS A 123 18.54 -39.48 30.50
CA LYS A 123 18.54 -40.93 30.37
C LYS A 123 18.78 -41.55 31.74
N ASP A 124 17.75 -42.16 32.32
CA ASP A 124 17.84 -42.89 33.59
C ASP A 124 18.81 -44.09 33.46
N ALA A 125 19.84 -44.09 34.30
CA ALA A 125 20.97 -45.00 34.27
C ALA A 125 20.70 -46.38 34.91
N ASN A 126 19.52 -46.98 34.70
CA ASN A 126 19.23 -48.29 35.31
C ASN A 126 18.27 -49.21 34.53
N ALA A 127 18.37 -49.24 33.21
CA ALA A 127 17.74 -50.29 32.39
C ALA A 127 18.66 -51.54 32.33
N ARG A 128 18.65 -52.35 33.39
CA ARG A 128 19.25 -53.70 33.39
C ARG A 128 18.44 -54.61 32.45
N MET A 129 19.00 -54.92 31.28
CA MET A 129 18.43 -55.90 30.34
C MET A 129 18.52 -57.31 30.95
N ARG A 130 17.38 -57.96 31.21
CA ARG A 130 17.27 -59.37 31.59
C ARG A 130 17.13 -60.22 30.32
N PHE A 131 18.13 -61.06 30.03
CA PHE A 131 17.99 -62.14 29.05
C PHE A 131 17.26 -63.32 29.71
N LEU A 132 16.30 -63.92 29.02
CA LEU A 132 15.63 -65.14 29.45
C LEU A 132 16.47 -66.33 28.96
N ASP A 133 17.00 -67.13 29.89
CA ASP A 133 17.65 -68.41 29.59
C ASP A 133 16.64 -69.37 28.94
N GLY A 134 16.93 -69.78 27.71
CA GLY A 134 16.15 -70.72 26.90
C GLY A 134 16.75 -72.12 27.00
N LYS A 135 15.88 -73.05 27.37
CA LYS A 135 16.07 -74.48 27.65
C LYS A 135 16.41 -75.31 26.41
#